data_AF-A0A420M8M1-F1
#
_entry.id   AF-A0A420M8M1-F1
#
_cell.length_a   1.000
_cell.length_b   1.000
_cell.length_c   1.000
_cell.angle_alpha   90.00
_cell.angle_beta   90.00
_cell.angle_gamma   90.00
#
_symmetry.space_group_name_H-M   'P 1'
#
loop_
_entity.id
_entity.type
_entity.pdbx_description
1 polymer ?
#
loop_
_entity_poly.entity_id
_entity_poly.type
_entity_poly.pdbx_seq_one_letter_code
_entity_poly.pdbx_strand_id
1 'polypeptide(L)'
;MDYSSGPIPLNRVHKPPFTIEAPGYAKVPRETVPRRHPRAKDGLINRPVNDIHTVFDIVRRSARVYPNHRAVGSRELVKLHKERRKVQKNVDGEIQELEKEWQLFELSKFSYLTFKEYEQLVLQVGYGLRKLGLTPKHKLHLFGATRHVSTLSITIVTAYDTLGESGLEHSLLQTKADAMYVDPHLLQTAARPLKKSDVKTIVVNERCIFATGDEIEKFKQAHREFKVLTFEELRKMGEDSPLDPVPAKGPDLCCIMYTSGSTGPPKGVCITHEALVAGVTGLYTCVEECVSDKEDVLAYLPLAHVFEMALENLVLFIGG
;
A
#
# COMPACT_ATOMS: atom_id res chain seq x y z
N MET A 1 -28.14 22.03 19.79
CA MET A 1 -27.08 21.27 19.10
C MET A 1 -26.27 22.27 18.31
N ASP A 2 -25.00 22.38 18.63
CA ASP A 2 -24.07 23.20 17.85
C ASP A 2 -23.89 22.52 16.49
N TYR A 3 -24.26 23.23 15.41
CA TYR A 3 -24.15 22.73 14.05
C TYR A 3 -22.68 22.51 13.64
N SER A 4 -21.72 23.03 14.41
CA SER A 4 -20.29 22.80 14.24
C SER A 4 -19.76 21.58 14.99
N SER A 5 -20.59 20.87 15.77
CA SER A 5 -20.15 19.75 16.61
C SER A 5 -20.91 18.42 16.37
N GLY A 6 -21.65 18.31 15.26
CA GLY A 6 -22.35 17.08 14.85
C GLY A 6 -21.44 16.10 14.09
N PRO A 7 -21.91 14.88 13.78
CA PRO A 7 -21.16 13.90 12.95
C PRO A 7 -20.92 14.38 11.51
N ILE A 8 -21.66 15.39 11.06
CA ILE A 8 -21.41 16.14 9.82
C ILE A 8 -21.50 17.63 10.20
N PRO A 9 -20.43 18.23 10.72
CA PRO A 9 -20.46 19.64 11.11
C PRO A 9 -20.68 20.50 9.86
N LEU A 10 -21.66 21.40 9.92
CA LEU A 10 -21.97 22.30 8.80
C LEU A 10 -20.95 23.45 8.82
N ASN A 11 -19.98 23.36 7.92
CA ASN A 11 -18.97 24.40 7.71
C ASN A 11 -19.51 25.59 6.91
N ARG A 12 -18.76 26.68 6.96
CA ARG A 12 -19.08 27.97 6.35
C ARG A 12 -19.29 27.80 4.83
N VAL A 13 -20.43 28.28 4.31
CA VAL A 13 -20.70 28.28 2.86
C VAL A 13 -19.63 29.11 2.14
N HIS A 14 -18.90 28.48 1.22
CA HIS A 14 -17.92 29.15 0.38
C HIS A 14 -18.56 30.31 -0.37
N LYS A 15 -17.89 31.47 -0.37
CA LYS A 15 -18.30 32.60 -1.19
C LYS A 15 -17.53 32.54 -2.52
N PRO A 16 -18.18 32.90 -3.64
CA PRO A 16 -17.48 33.02 -4.92
C PRO A 16 -16.32 34.03 -4.82
N PRO A 17 -15.29 33.90 -5.68
CA PRO A 17 -15.22 32.98 -6.82
C PRO A 17 -14.78 31.56 -6.44
N PHE A 18 -15.47 30.54 -6.96
CA PHE A 18 -15.11 29.12 -6.77
C PHE A 18 -13.97 28.64 -7.68
N THR A 19 -13.68 29.42 -8.72
CA THR A 19 -12.56 29.20 -9.64
C THR A 19 -12.01 30.56 -10.08
N ILE A 20 -10.72 30.63 -10.36
CA ILE A 20 -10.04 31.83 -10.88
C ILE A 20 -9.36 31.51 -12.22
N GLU A 21 -9.08 32.53 -13.03
CA GLU A 21 -8.23 32.35 -14.22
C GLU A 21 -6.82 31.95 -13.78
N ALA A 22 -6.24 30.95 -14.46
CA ALA A 22 -4.88 30.53 -14.20
C ALA A 22 -3.89 31.62 -14.68
N PRO A 23 -2.91 32.02 -13.84
CA PRO A 23 -1.91 32.99 -14.25
C PRO A 23 -1.03 32.46 -15.39
N GLY A 24 -0.55 33.35 -16.25
CA GLY A 24 0.41 33.03 -17.32
C GLY A 24 -0.21 32.51 -18.63
N TYR A 25 -1.54 32.41 -18.74
CA TYR A 25 -2.20 32.02 -19.99
C TYR A 25 -2.66 33.24 -20.79
N ALA A 26 -2.32 33.27 -22.08
CA ALA A 26 -2.84 34.28 -23.00
C ALA A 26 -4.31 34.02 -23.31
N LYS A 27 -5.09 35.09 -23.52
CA LYS A 27 -6.49 34.96 -23.98
C LYS A 27 -6.49 34.57 -25.46
N VAL A 28 -7.06 33.41 -25.77
CA VAL A 28 -7.28 32.95 -27.15
C VAL A 28 -8.73 33.29 -27.55
N PRO A 29 -8.98 33.93 -28.71
CA PRO A 29 -10.33 34.23 -29.16
C PRO A 29 -11.21 32.98 -29.19
N ARG A 30 -12.42 33.07 -28.60
CA ARG A 30 -13.41 31.98 -28.47
C ARG A 30 -13.04 30.85 -27.50
N GLU A 31 -11.95 30.98 -26.74
CA GLU A 31 -11.58 30.02 -25.70
C GLU A 31 -11.71 30.63 -24.30
N THR A 32 -12.05 29.79 -23.32
CA THR A 32 -12.02 30.19 -21.92
C THR A 32 -10.58 30.02 -21.42
N VAL A 33 -10.03 31.04 -20.77
CA VAL A 33 -8.73 30.92 -20.09
C VAL A 33 -8.79 29.74 -19.11
N PRO A 34 -7.80 28.83 -19.11
CA PRO A 34 -7.75 27.73 -18.14
C PRO A 34 -8.00 28.25 -16.73
N ARG A 35 -8.86 27.56 -15.97
CA ARG A 35 -9.24 27.97 -14.63
C ARG A 35 -8.63 27.04 -13.59
N ARG A 36 -8.41 27.55 -12.38
CA ARG A 36 -7.93 26.76 -11.23
C ARG A 36 -8.64 27.13 -9.94
N HIS A 37 -8.45 26.28 -8.93
CA HIS A 37 -8.97 26.53 -7.59
C HIS A 37 -8.35 27.81 -6.99
N PRO A 38 -9.12 28.69 -6.32
CA PRO A 38 -8.59 29.93 -5.73
C PRO A 38 -7.44 29.72 -4.74
N ARG A 39 -7.45 28.59 -4.02
CA ARG A 39 -6.36 28.22 -3.09
C ARG A 39 -5.03 27.96 -3.80
N ALA A 40 -5.06 27.65 -5.09
CA ALA A 40 -3.89 27.38 -5.94
C ALA A 40 -3.50 28.59 -6.81
N LYS A 41 -3.88 29.82 -6.40
CA LYS A 41 -3.59 31.05 -7.15
C LYS A 41 -2.09 31.29 -7.34
N ASP A 42 -1.29 30.95 -6.34
CA ASP A 42 0.15 31.20 -6.30
C ASP A 42 0.97 30.03 -6.85
N GLY A 43 0.32 28.93 -7.26
CA GLY A 43 1.01 27.75 -7.76
C GLY A 43 0.25 26.45 -7.50
N LEU A 44 0.83 25.34 -7.96
CA LEU A 44 0.31 24.01 -7.69
C LEU A 44 0.50 23.67 -6.20
N ILE A 45 -0.57 23.18 -5.55
CA ILE A 45 -0.50 22.63 -4.21
C ILE A 45 -0.09 21.16 -4.35
N ASN A 46 1.17 20.86 -4.13
CA ASN A 46 1.77 19.54 -4.34
C ASN A 46 2.29 18.88 -3.05
N ARG A 47 2.07 19.52 -1.90
CA ARG A 47 2.34 18.99 -0.56
C ARG A 47 1.22 19.39 0.38
N PRO A 48 0.82 18.53 1.33
CA PRO A 48 -0.24 18.88 2.26
C PRO A 48 0.25 19.87 3.33
N VAL A 49 1.55 19.82 3.66
CA VAL A 49 2.30 20.79 4.48
C VAL A 49 3.76 20.84 3.99
N ASN A 50 4.46 21.94 4.27
CA ASN A 50 5.78 22.21 3.69
C ASN A 50 6.87 21.20 4.05
N ASP A 51 6.78 20.53 5.20
CA ASP A 51 7.76 19.57 5.72
C ASP A 51 7.56 18.13 5.22
N ILE A 52 6.55 17.87 4.37
CA ILE A 52 6.31 16.55 3.79
C ILE A 52 6.83 16.50 2.36
N HIS A 53 7.93 15.78 2.15
CA HIS A 53 8.54 15.55 0.85
C HIS A 53 8.42 14.09 0.40
N THR A 54 8.21 13.18 1.33
CA THR A 54 8.17 11.74 1.13
C THR A 54 7.01 11.09 1.87
N VAL A 55 6.69 9.85 1.48
CA VAL A 55 5.75 8.99 2.21
C VAL A 55 6.20 8.77 3.66
N PHE A 56 7.51 8.66 3.89
CA PHE A 56 8.01 8.50 5.26
C PHE A 56 7.84 9.76 6.10
N ASP A 57 7.89 10.95 5.50
CA ASP A 57 7.59 12.20 6.22
C ASP A 57 6.14 12.24 6.73
N ILE A 58 5.19 11.64 6.00
CA ILE A 58 3.82 11.46 6.49
C ILE A 58 3.83 10.64 7.79
N VAL A 59 4.46 9.47 7.79
CA VAL A 59 4.57 8.60 8.98
C VAL A 59 5.22 9.34 10.15
N ARG A 60 6.36 10.01 9.91
CA ARG A 60 7.11 10.79 10.92
C ARG A 60 6.28 11.95 11.49
N ARG A 61 5.55 12.66 10.63
CA ARG A 61 4.66 13.75 11.06
C ARG A 61 3.54 13.20 11.92
N SER A 62 2.86 12.14 11.47
CA SER A 62 1.71 11.61 12.18
C SER A 62 2.07 11.00 13.54
N ALA A 63 3.23 10.35 13.65
CA ALA A 63 3.76 9.91 14.94
C ALA A 63 4.15 11.06 15.88
N ARG A 64 4.50 12.23 15.33
CA ARG A 64 4.79 13.45 16.11
C ARG A 64 3.52 14.17 16.56
N VAL A 65 2.52 14.26 15.68
CA VAL A 65 1.29 15.04 15.89
C VAL A 65 0.21 14.24 16.61
N TYR A 66 0.07 12.95 16.29
CA TYR A 66 -0.97 12.05 16.79
C TYR A 66 -0.40 10.78 17.45
N PRO A 67 0.63 10.87 18.31
CA PRO A 67 1.41 9.71 18.76
C PRO A 67 0.58 8.56 19.33
N ASN A 68 -0.50 8.88 20.04
CA ASN A 68 -1.35 7.92 20.76
C ASN A 68 -2.65 7.58 20.02
N HIS A 69 -2.91 8.18 18.84
CA HIS A 69 -4.07 7.83 18.04
C HIS A 69 -3.84 6.48 17.38
N ARG A 70 -4.93 5.75 17.10
CA ARG A 70 -4.87 4.50 16.32
C ARG A 70 -4.44 4.85 14.90
N ALA A 71 -3.52 4.08 14.34
CA ALA A 71 -2.99 4.30 13.00
C ALA A 71 -3.33 3.14 12.06
N VAL A 72 -2.99 1.91 12.47
CA VAL A 72 -3.20 0.73 11.62
C VAL A 72 -3.84 -0.37 12.45
N GLY A 73 -5.04 -0.77 12.01
CA GLY A 73 -5.82 -1.86 12.58
C GLY A 73 -5.68 -3.15 11.79
N SER A 74 -5.61 -4.29 12.46
CA SER A 74 -5.65 -5.61 11.81
C SER A 74 -6.47 -6.61 12.62
N ARG A 75 -6.84 -7.72 11.97
CA ARG A 75 -7.55 -8.85 12.59
C ARG A 75 -6.76 -10.12 12.35
N GLU A 76 -6.78 -11.01 13.32
CA GLU A 76 -6.14 -12.32 13.22
C GLU A 76 -7.17 -13.41 12.93
N LEU A 77 -6.76 -14.43 12.19
CA LEU A 77 -7.58 -15.61 11.94
C LEU A 77 -7.71 -16.42 13.23
N VAL A 78 -8.93 -16.51 13.76
CA VAL A 78 -9.26 -17.37 14.89
C VAL A 78 -9.49 -18.79 14.40
N LYS A 79 -10.32 -18.94 13.36
CA LYS A 79 -10.66 -20.25 12.80
C LYS A 79 -11.11 -20.14 11.35
N LEU A 80 -10.65 -21.08 10.52
CA LEU A 80 -11.19 -21.29 9.18
C LEU A 80 -12.26 -22.38 9.22
N HIS A 81 -13.50 -22.01 8.91
CA HIS A 81 -14.59 -22.97 8.77
C HIS A 81 -14.73 -23.37 7.30
N LYS A 82 -14.78 -24.68 7.05
CA LYS A 82 -14.95 -25.25 5.71
C LYS A 82 -16.30 -25.93 5.62
N GLU A 83 -17.16 -25.43 4.76
CA GLU A 83 -18.49 -26.01 4.51
C GLU A 83 -18.57 -26.55 3.09
N ARG A 84 -18.94 -27.81 2.91
CA ARG A 84 -19.24 -28.35 1.59
C ARG A 84 -20.71 -28.11 1.28
N ARG A 85 -20.98 -27.39 0.20
CA ARG A 85 -22.35 -27.17 -0.28
C ARG A 85 -22.46 -27.70 -1.70
N LYS A 86 -23.56 -28.40 -1.98
CA LYS A 86 -23.92 -28.75 -3.35
C LYS A 86 -24.50 -27.52 -4.03
N VAL A 87 -23.89 -27.11 -5.14
CA VAL A 87 -24.34 -25.98 -5.95
C VAL A 87 -24.72 -26.52 -7.31
N GLN A 88 -25.95 -26.22 -7.74
CA GLN A 88 -26.39 -26.54 -9.09
C GLN A 88 -25.76 -25.55 -10.07
N LYS A 89 -25.01 -26.06 -11.03
CA LYS A 89 -24.43 -25.27 -12.11
C LYS A 89 -24.96 -25.80 -13.44
N ASN A 90 -25.48 -24.88 -14.27
CA ASN A 90 -25.79 -25.20 -15.64
C ASN A 90 -24.48 -25.22 -16.45
N VAL A 91 -24.14 -26.38 -17.00
CA VAL A 91 -23.01 -26.56 -17.91
C VAL A 91 -23.61 -27.12 -19.20
N ASP A 92 -23.55 -26.32 -20.27
CA ASP A 92 -24.03 -26.67 -21.61
C ASP A 92 -25.49 -27.15 -21.68
N GLY A 93 -26.37 -26.65 -20.82
CA GLY A 93 -27.80 -26.98 -20.79
C GLY A 93 -28.18 -28.08 -19.81
N GLU A 94 -27.21 -28.75 -19.18
CA GLU A 94 -27.45 -29.76 -18.14
C GLU A 94 -27.20 -29.19 -16.74
N ILE A 95 -28.12 -29.45 -15.81
CA ILE A 95 -27.96 -29.08 -14.39
C ILE A 95 -27.09 -30.14 -13.73
N GLN A 96 -25.86 -29.78 -13.41
CA GLN A 96 -24.93 -30.62 -12.65
C GLN A 96 -24.88 -30.17 -11.18
N GLU A 97 -24.92 -31.13 -10.25
CA GLU A 97 -24.60 -30.87 -8.84
C GLU A 97 -23.08 -30.88 -8.66
N LEU A 98 -22.49 -29.72 -8.37
CA LEU A 98 -21.07 -29.60 -8.03
C LEU A 98 -20.93 -29.37 -6.53
N GLU A 99 -20.09 -30.17 -5.85
CA GLU A 99 -19.67 -29.84 -4.50
C GLU A 99 -18.71 -28.65 -4.55
N LYS A 100 -19.09 -27.56 -3.89
CA LYS A 100 -18.24 -26.39 -3.68
C LYS A 100 -17.91 -26.28 -2.20
N GLU A 101 -16.62 -26.25 -1.88
CA GLU A 101 -16.15 -25.90 -0.54
C GLU A 101 -16.23 -24.37 -0.37
N TRP A 102 -16.94 -23.94 0.66
CA TRP A 102 -17.00 -22.56 1.12
C TRP A 102 -16.05 -22.39 2.29
N GLN A 103 -15.28 -21.32 2.26
CA GLN A 103 -14.35 -20.94 3.32
C GLN A 103 -14.92 -19.72 4.04
N LEU A 104 -15.18 -19.87 5.34
CA LEU A 104 -15.69 -18.83 6.22
C LEU A 104 -14.62 -18.53 7.28
N PHE A 105 -14.16 -17.28 7.30
CA PHE A 105 -13.07 -16.84 8.19
C PHE A 105 -13.68 -16.27 9.48
N GLU A 106 -13.45 -16.94 10.60
CA GLU A 106 -13.70 -16.39 11.93
C GLU A 106 -12.48 -15.57 12.34
N LEU A 107 -12.67 -14.26 12.52
CA LEU A 107 -11.60 -13.30 12.76
C LEU A 107 -11.74 -12.66 14.14
N SER A 108 -10.61 -12.32 14.77
CA SER A 108 -10.55 -11.64 16.07
C SER A 108 -11.24 -10.26 16.02
N LYS A 109 -11.38 -9.59 17.17
CA LYS A 109 -11.60 -8.13 17.16
C LYS A 109 -10.39 -7.43 16.55
N PHE A 110 -10.58 -6.21 16.05
CA PHE A 110 -9.45 -5.40 15.60
C PHE A 110 -8.48 -5.12 16.76
N SER A 111 -7.20 -5.28 16.48
CA SER A 111 -6.09 -4.74 17.28
C SER A 111 -5.45 -3.61 16.49
N TYR A 112 -4.99 -2.57 17.19
CA TYR A 112 -4.46 -1.36 16.58
C TYR A 112 -3.05 -1.09 17.08
N LEU A 113 -2.21 -0.64 16.16
CA LEU A 113 -1.00 0.10 16.50
C LEU A 113 -1.35 1.58 16.60
N THR A 114 -0.77 2.26 17.58
CA THR A 114 -0.74 3.73 17.61
C THR A 114 0.18 4.28 16.53
N PHE A 115 0.06 5.57 16.17
CA PHE A 115 1.01 6.17 15.22
C PHE A 115 2.46 6.07 15.68
N LYS A 116 2.71 6.17 16.99
CA LYS A 116 4.07 6.02 17.53
C LYS A 116 4.59 4.59 17.37
N GLU A 117 3.76 3.60 17.65
CA GLU A 117 4.12 2.19 17.43
C GLU A 117 4.26 1.85 15.94
N TYR A 118 3.46 2.47 15.08
CA TYR A 118 3.55 2.28 13.64
C TYR A 118 4.84 2.87 13.05
N GLU A 119 5.24 4.07 13.47
CA GLU A 119 6.56 4.64 13.13
C GLU A 119 7.70 3.70 13.56
N GLN A 120 7.61 3.17 14.79
CA GLN A 120 8.59 2.23 15.30
C GLN A 120 8.64 0.95 14.46
N LEU A 121 7.49 0.39 14.07
CA LEU A 121 7.41 -0.77 13.19
C LEU A 121 8.08 -0.51 11.84
N VAL A 122 7.78 0.63 11.21
CA VAL A 122 8.35 1.03 9.92
C VAL A 122 9.88 1.16 10.01
N LEU A 123 10.40 1.75 11.10
CA LEU A 123 11.83 1.84 11.35
C LEU A 123 12.46 0.45 11.53
N GLN A 124 11.87 -0.41 12.37
CA GLN A 124 12.37 -1.77 12.60
C GLN A 124 12.41 -2.61 11.32
N VAL A 125 11.36 -2.55 10.50
CA VAL A 125 11.35 -3.23 9.19
C VAL A 125 12.42 -2.65 8.27
N GLY A 126 12.54 -1.33 8.19
CA GLY A 126 13.58 -0.65 7.43
C GLY A 126 14.99 -1.10 7.83
N TYR A 127 15.28 -1.14 9.13
CA TYR A 127 16.56 -1.61 9.66
C TYR A 127 16.80 -3.09 9.38
N GLY A 128 15.77 -3.93 9.48
CA GLY A 128 15.82 -5.34 9.10
C GLY A 128 16.24 -5.51 7.62
N LEU A 129 15.61 -4.75 6.71
CA LEU A 129 15.96 -4.77 5.28
C LEU A 129 17.40 -4.29 5.05
N ARG A 130 17.84 -3.23 5.75
CA ARG A 130 19.24 -2.77 5.70
C ARG A 130 20.22 -3.82 6.18
N LYS A 131 19.90 -4.56 7.25
CA LYS A 131 20.72 -5.66 7.79
C LYS A 131 20.80 -6.84 6.82
N LEU A 132 19.81 -7.02 5.97
CA LEU A 132 19.85 -7.96 4.84
C LEU A 132 20.68 -7.46 3.65
N GLY A 133 21.23 -6.25 3.72
CA GLY A 133 22.04 -5.65 2.66
C GLY A 133 21.25 -4.81 1.66
N LEU A 134 19.93 -4.64 1.85
CA LEU A 134 19.15 -3.76 0.98
C LEU A 134 19.51 -2.30 1.24
N THR A 135 19.42 -1.47 0.20
CA THR A 135 19.78 -0.05 0.21
C THR A 135 18.80 0.70 -0.69
N PRO A 136 18.80 2.05 -0.73
CA PRO A 136 17.92 2.80 -1.64
C PRO A 136 18.09 2.46 -3.14
N LYS A 137 19.18 1.77 -3.54
CA LYS A 137 19.39 1.30 -4.91
C LYS A 137 18.66 -0.02 -5.23
N HIS A 138 18.25 -0.75 -4.20
CA HIS A 138 17.61 -2.05 -4.30
C HIS A 138 16.08 -1.90 -4.34
N LYS A 139 15.39 -2.95 -4.78
CA LYS A 139 13.92 -2.99 -4.92
C LYS A 139 13.34 -4.16 -4.17
N LEU A 140 12.27 -3.90 -3.42
CA LEU A 140 11.47 -4.91 -2.73
C LEU A 140 10.18 -5.14 -3.52
N HIS A 141 9.99 -6.35 -4.05
CA HIS A 141 8.77 -6.72 -4.75
C HIS A 141 7.71 -7.21 -3.76
N LEU A 142 6.50 -6.66 -3.80
CA LEU A 142 5.37 -7.08 -2.96
C LEU A 142 4.39 -7.90 -3.81
N PHE A 143 4.14 -9.12 -3.36
CA PHE A 143 3.20 -10.06 -3.96
C PHE A 143 2.22 -10.59 -2.89
N GLY A 144 1.13 -9.86 -2.65
CA GLY A 144 0.16 -10.22 -1.62
C GLY A 144 -1.04 -9.25 -1.53
N ALA A 145 -1.99 -9.65 -0.70
CA ALA A 145 -3.27 -9.03 -0.34
C ALA A 145 -3.16 -7.51 -0.10
N THR A 146 -2.97 -7.16 1.18
CA THR A 146 -2.83 -5.77 1.64
C THR A 146 -2.18 -5.78 3.01
N ARG A 147 -0.96 -5.23 3.12
CA ARG A 147 -0.41 -4.69 4.37
C ARG A 147 0.49 -3.51 4.02
N HIS A 148 0.23 -2.34 4.60
CA HIS A 148 1.11 -1.19 4.41
C HIS A 148 2.45 -1.42 5.11
N VAL A 149 3.48 -1.71 4.30
CA VAL A 149 4.87 -1.77 4.75
C VAL A 149 5.60 -0.62 4.10
N SER A 150 5.71 0.51 4.80
CA SER A 150 6.65 1.56 4.41
C SER A 150 8.07 1.05 4.61
N THR A 151 8.91 1.15 3.58
CA THR A 151 10.27 0.60 3.54
C THR A 151 11.35 1.68 3.73
N LEU A 152 10.97 2.83 4.31
CA LEU A 152 11.77 4.06 4.40
C LEU A 152 12.15 4.63 3.03
N SER A 153 13.15 4.03 2.38
CA SER A 153 13.81 4.54 1.18
C SER A 153 14.03 3.49 0.10
N ILE A 154 13.60 2.25 0.32
CA ILE A 154 13.74 1.17 -0.66
C ILE A 154 12.54 1.23 -1.59
N THR A 155 12.77 1.35 -2.89
CA THR A 155 11.70 1.38 -3.88
C THR A 155 10.90 0.07 -3.82
N ILE A 156 9.58 0.20 -3.72
CA ILE A 156 8.66 -0.93 -3.71
C ILE A 156 8.21 -1.24 -5.15
N VAL A 157 8.13 -2.51 -5.51
CA VAL A 157 7.49 -2.95 -6.76
C VAL A 157 6.21 -3.68 -6.39
N THR A 158 5.09 -3.34 -7.00
CA THR A 158 3.82 -4.04 -6.75
C THR A 158 3.31 -4.70 -8.02
N ALA A 159 2.81 -5.92 -7.88
CA ALA A 159 2.06 -6.63 -8.91
C ALA A 159 0.80 -7.22 -8.28
N TYR A 160 -0.34 -7.16 -8.97
CA TYR A 160 -1.54 -7.84 -8.49
C TYR A 160 -1.31 -9.35 -8.47
N ASP A 161 -1.81 -10.01 -7.43
CA ASP A 161 -1.89 -11.47 -7.33
C ASP A 161 -2.68 -12.10 -8.51
N THR A 162 -3.67 -11.36 -9.03
CA THR A 162 -4.47 -11.74 -10.20
C THR A 162 -3.72 -11.73 -11.53
N LEU A 163 -2.50 -11.18 -11.61
CA LEU A 163 -1.67 -11.25 -12.82
C LEU A 163 -1.15 -12.67 -13.11
N GLY A 164 -1.21 -13.56 -12.12
CA GLY A 164 -0.73 -14.93 -12.23
C GLY A 164 0.79 -15.03 -12.39
N GLU A 165 1.25 -16.26 -12.63
CA GLU A 165 2.68 -16.60 -12.69
C GLU A 165 3.43 -15.81 -13.78
N SER A 166 2.84 -15.66 -14.97
CA SER A 166 3.50 -14.99 -16.11
C SER A 166 3.65 -13.49 -15.90
N GLY A 167 2.62 -12.82 -15.35
CA GLY A 167 2.70 -11.40 -15.05
C GLY A 167 3.68 -11.10 -13.91
N LEU A 168 3.73 -11.98 -12.90
CA LEU A 168 4.73 -11.91 -11.84
C LEU A 168 6.14 -12.06 -12.41
N GLU A 169 6.40 -13.09 -13.23
CA GLU A 169 7.69 -13.31 -13.89
C GLU A 169 8.12 -12.08 -14.70
N HIS A 170 7.22 -11.53 -15.51
CA HIS A 170 7.50 -10.34 -16.29
C HIS A 170 7.94 -9.16 -15.41
N SER A 171 7.22 -8.91 -14.31
CA SER A 171 7.54 -7.82 -13.39
C SER A 171 8.86 -8.01 -12.64
N LEU A 172 9.17 -9.24 -12.20
CA LEU A 172 10.42 -9.56 -11.51
C LEU A 172 11.64 -9.39 -12.42
N LEU A 173 11.55 -9.90 -13.66
CA LEU A 173 12.64 -9.81 -14.63
C LEU A 173 12.89 -8.37 -15.08
N GLN A 174 11.83 -7.61 -15.36
CA GLN A 174 11.98 -6.23 -15.81
C GLN A 174 12.52 -5.33 -14.70
N THR A 175 12.04 -5.50 -13.46
CA THR A 175 12.51 -4.68 -12.35
C THR A 175 13.86 -5.11 -11.83
N LYS A 176 14.25 -6.39 -11.91
CA LYS A 176 15.40 -6.92 -11.17
C LYS A 176 15.25 -6.60 -9.68
N ALA A 177 14.15 -7.07 -9.10
CA ALA A 177 13.93 -6.95 -7.67
C ALA A 177 14.95 -7.80 -6.89
N ASP A 178 15.39 -7.30 -5.75
CA ASP A 178 16.47 -7.91 -4.95
C ASP A 178 15.91 -8.80 -3.84
N ALA A 179 14.72 -8.47 -3.36
CA ALA A 179 13.96 -9.23 -2.38
C ALA A 179 12.47 -9.24 -2.74
N MET A 180 11.74 -10.20 -2.19
CA MET A 180 10.29 -10.28 -2.31
C MET A 180 9.65 -10.33 -0.92
N TYR A 181 8.55 -9.61 -0.74
CA TYR A 181 7.58 -9.84 0.31
C TYR A 181 6.37 -10.57 -0.28
N VAL A 182 5.92 -11.65 0.34
CA VAL A 182 4.88 -12.52 -0.23
C VAL A 182 3.94 -13.10 0.81
N ASP A 183 2.66 -13.22 0.46
CA ASP A 183 1.71 -13.98 1.27
C ASP A 183 1.94 -15.50 1.11
N PRO A 184 1.86 -16.31 2.18
CA PRO A 184 2.19 -17.74 2.14
C PRO A 184 1.47 -18.54 1.05
N HIS A 185 0.18 -18.26 0.83
CA HIS A 185 -0.63 -18.96 -0.18
C HIS A 185 -0.17 -18.70 -1.62
N LEU A 186 0.61 -17.64 -1.86
CA LEU A 186 1.14 -17.25 -3.16
C LEU A 186 2.56 -17.80 -3.43
N LEU A 187 3.21 -18.42 -2.44
CA LEU A 187 4.58 -18.94 -2.56
C LEU A 187 4.73 -19.95 -3.71
N GLN A 188 3.73 -20.82 -3.91
CA GLN A 188 3.76 -21.80 -5.01
C GLN A 188 3.71 -21.13 -6.38
N THR A 189 2.87 -20.12 -6.55
CA THR A 189 2.80 -19.31 -7.77
C THR A 189 4.09 -18.53 -8.01
N ALA A 190 4.77 -18.08 -6.95
CA ALA A 190 6.01 -17.33 -7.05
C ALA A 190 7.24 -18.20 -7.33
N ALA A 191 7.22 -19.51 -7.02
CA ALA A 191 8.39 -20.39 -7.05
C ALA A 191 9.14 -20.40 -8.39
N ARG A 192 8.43 -20.53 -9.51
CA ARG A 192 9.01 -20.56 -10.85
C ARG A 192 9.54 -19.18 -11.30
N PRO A 193 8.75 -18.08 -11.19
CA PRO A 193 9.23 -16.73 -11.43
C PRO A 193 10.49 -16.39 -10.63
N LEU A 194 10.51 -16.73 -9.34
CA LEU A 194 11.64 -16.45 -8.44
C LEU A 194 12.94 -17.10 -8.92
N LYS A 195 12.89 -18.36 -9.39
CA LYS A 195 14.08 -19.08 -9.92
C LYS A 195 14.72 -18.43 -11.14
N LYS A 196 13.95 -17.65 -11.91
CA LYS A 196 14.45 -16.91 -13.08
C LYS A 196 14.89 -15.48 -12.74
N SER A 197 14.54 -15.00 -11.54
CA SER A 197 14.82 -13.64 -11.10
C SER A 197 16.11 -13.52 -10.28
N ASP A 198 16.49 -12.28 -9.97
CA ASP A 198 17.62 -11.97 -9.09
C ASP A 198 17.29 -12.07 -7.59
N VAL A 199 16.02 -12.30 -7.23
CA VAL A 199 15.57 -12.38 -5.84
C VAL A 199 16.24 -13.56 -5.12
N LYS A 200 16.91 -13.26 -4.00
CA LYS A 200 17.50 -14.27 -3.10
C LYS A 200 16.88 -14.29 -1.71
N THR A 201 16.28 -13.19 -1.28
CA THR A 201 15.63 -13.08 0.02
C THR A 201 14.13 -12.93 -0.14
N ILE A 202 13.40 -13.76 0.60
CA ILE A 202 11.93 -13.79 0.61
C ILE A 202 11.48 -13.53 2.04
N VAL A 203 10.66 -12.50 2.22
CA VAL A 203 10.01 -12.14 3.47
C VAL A 203 8.55 -12.58 3.36
N VAL A 204 8.09 -13.42 4.27
CA VAL A 204 6.77 -14.02 4.21
C VAL A 204 5.85 -13.37 5.23
N ASN A 205 4.62 -13.04 4.82
CA ASN A 205 3.57 -12.57 5.73
C ASN A 205 2.95 -13.74 6.51
N GLU A 206 3.57 -14.14 7.60
CA GLU A 206 3.10 -15.25 8.44
C GLU A 206 1.72 -15.02 9.07
N ARG A 207 1.23 -13.77 9.09
CA ARG A 207 -0.10 -13.40 9.60
C ARG A 207 -1.19 -13.34 8.52
N CYS A 208 -0.89 -13.75 7.29
CA CYS A 208 -1.88 -13.76 6.22
C CYS A 208 -3.03 -14.72 6.57
N ILE A 209 -4.27 -14.20 6.59
CA ILE A 209 -5.46 -14.99 6.94
C ILE A 209 -5.84 -16.05 5.90
N PHE A 210 -5.25 -16.00 4.71
CA PHE A 210 -5.47 -16.96 3.63
C PHE A 210 -4.51 -18.15 3.67
N ALA A 211 -3.54 -18.15 4.59
CA ALA A 211 -2.67 -19.29 4.83
C ALA A 211 -3.39 -20.35 5.68
N THR A 212 -3.20 -21.63 5.36
CA THR A 212 -3.97 -22.73 5.97
C THR A 212 -3.13 -23.84 6.57
N GLY A 213 -1.80 -23.76 6.53
CA GLY A 213 -0.95 -24.78 7.13
C GLY A 213 0.54 -24.50 7.08
N ASP A 214 1.25 -25.40 6.40
CA ASP A 214 2.71 -25.53 6.39
C ASP A 214 3.35 -24.96 5.11
N GLU A 215 2.67 -24.04 4.41
CA GLU A 215 3.11 -23.49 3.12
C GLU A 215 4.53 -22.93 3.18
N ILE A 216 4.86 -22.22 4.27
CA ILE A 216 6.18 -21.63 4.50
C ILE A 216 7.25 -22.72 4.65
N GLU A 217 6.98 -23.74 5.47
CA GLU A 217 7.94 -24.81 5.76
C GLU A 217 8.14 -25.73 4.56
N LYS A 218 7.07 -26.08 3.84
CA LYS A 218 7.15 -26.80 2.56
C LYS A 218 7.98 -26.04 1.54
N PHE A 219 7.78 -24.72 1.43
CA PHE A 219 8.55 -23.90 0.50
C PHE A 219 10.03 -23.87 0.89
N LYS A 220 10.37 -23.67 2.17
CA LYS A 220 11.76 -23.73 2.67
C LYS A 220 12.42 -25.08 2.37
N GLN A 221 11.70 -26.19 2.54
CA GLN A 221 12.23 -27.53 2.28
C GLN A 221 12.49 -27.78 0.78
N ALA A 222 11.57 -27.33 -0.08
CA ALA A 222 11.65 -27.52 -1.53
C ALA A 222 12.61 -26.53 -2.23
N HIS A 223 12.85 -25.37 -1.63
CA HIS A 223 13.59 -24.26 -2.24
C HIS A 223 14.70 -23.72 -1.33
N ARG A 224 15.68 -24.56 -1.02
CA ARG A 224 16.81 -24.23 -0.12
C ARG A 224 17.75 -23.15 -0.68
N GLU A 225 17.62 -22.82 -1.97
CA GLU A 225 18.37 -21.75 -2.63
C GLU A 225 17.93 -20.34 -2.19
N PHE A 226 16.74 -20.19 -1.58
CA PHE A 226 16.25 -18.90 -1.10
C PHE A 226 16.43 -18.75 0.40
N LYS A 227 16.78 -17.53 0.82
CA LYS A 227 16.71 -17.14 2.23
C LYS A 227 15.27 -16.72 2.54
N VAL A 228 14.53 -17.56 3.25
CA VAL A 228 13.14 -17.30 3.61
C VAL A 228 13.06 -16.88 5.08
N LEU A 229 12.48 -15.71 5.33
CA LEU A 229 12.24 -15.14 6.65
C LEU A 229 10.77 -14.79 6.82
N THR A 230 10.25 -14.85 8.03
CA THR A 230 8.94 -14.25 8.35
C THR A 230 9.06 -12.73 8.50
N PHE A 231 7.94 -12.02 8.41
CA PHE A 231 7.91 -10.57 8.65
C PHE A 231 8.34 -10.24 10.09
N GLU A 232 7.92 -11.02 11.08
CA GLU A 232 8.35 -10.85 12.46
C GLU A 232 9.85 -11.11 12.66
N GLU A 233 10.44 -12.10 11.98
CA GLU A 233 11.89 -12.33 11.99
C GLU A 233 12.64 -11.12 11.43
N LEU A 234 12.17 -10.55 10.30
CA LEU A 234 12.72 -9.32 9.73
C LEU A 234 12.61 -8.14 10.70
N ARG A 235 11.45 -7.95 11.33
CA ARG A 235 11.20 -6.86 12.29
C ARG A 235 12.16 -6.96 13.48
N LYS A 236 12.26 -8.14 14.11
CA LYS A 236 13.17 -8.39 15.24
C LYS A 236 14.63 -8.16 14.85
N MET A 237 15.04 -8.61 13.66
CA MET A 237 16.38 -8.36 13.15
C MET A 237 16.77 -6.87 13.12
N GLY A 238 15.81 -5.99 12.80
CA GLY A 238 16.01 -4.55 12.79
C GLY A 238 15.84 -3.89 14.15
N GLU A 239 14.99 -4.42 15.02
CA GLU A 239 14.89 -4.04 16.43
C GLU A 239 16.22 -4.22 17.17
N ASP A 240 16.89 -5.36 16.95
CA ASP A 240 18.19 -5.68 17.57
C ASP A 240 19.38 -4.95 16.92
N SER A 241 19.15 -4.18 15.87
CA SER A 241 20.22 -3.50 15.11
C SER A 241 19.72 -2.18 14.55
N PRO A 242 19.43 -1.20 15.42
CA PRO A 242 19.04 0.13 14.98
C PRO A 242 20.17 0.75 14.17
N LEU A 243 19.80 1.36 13.05
CA LEU A 243 20.71 2.08 12.16
C LEU A 243 20.19 3.49 11.98
N ASP A 244 21.06 4.42 11.59
CA ASP A 244 20.57 5.73 11.17
C ASP A 244 19.72 5.55 9.90
N PRO A 245 18.47 6.06 9.88
CA PRO A 245 17.64 5.98 8.69
C PRO A 245 18.33 6.73 7.56
N VAL A 246 18.35 6.14 6.37
CA VAL A 246 18.74 6.84 5.14
C VAL A 246 17.46 7.33 4.49
N PRO A 247 17.08 8.60 4.68
CA PRO A 247 15.82 9.10 4.15
C PRO A 247 15.88 9.16 2.62
N ALA A 248 14.76 8.82 1.98
CA ALA A 248 14.57 9.13 0.57
C ALA A 248 14.40 10.64 0.39
N LYS A 249 14.58 11.10 -0.85
CA LYS A 249 14.26 12.45 -1.31
C LYS A 249 13.00 12.41 -2.16
N GLY A 250 12.30 13.54 -2.26
CA GLY A 250 11.09 13.66 -3.09
C GLY A 250 11.23 13.09 -4.51
N PRO A 251 12.30 13.43 -5.25
CA PRO A 251 12.52 12.89 -6.61
C PRO A 251 12.91 11.41 -6.69
N ASP A 252 13.24 10.76 -5.57
CA ASP A 252 13.60 9.34 -5.58
C ASP A 252 12.35 8.47 -5.86
N LEU A 253 12.57 7.30 -6.48
CA LEU A 253 11.49 6.36 -6.77
C LEU A 253 10.91 5.78 -5.47
N CYS A 254 9.63 6.04 -5.23
CA CYS A 254 8.87 5.45 -4.14
C CYS A 254 8.43 4.04 -4.51
N CYS A 255 7.79 3.90 -5.67
CA CYS A 255 7.29 2.62 -6.12
C CYS A 255 7.19 2.47 -7.65
N ILE A 256 7.13 1.22 -8.09
CA ILE A 256 6.81 0.81 -9.45
C ILE A 256 5.56 -0.05 -9.38
N MET A 257 4.43 0.46 -9.88
CA MET A 257 3.15 -0.25 -9.82
C MET A 257 2.81 -0.87 -11.17
N TYR A 258 2.68 -2.21 -11.22
CA TYR A 258 2.29 -2.90 -12.43
C TYR A 258 0.78 -2.85 -12.66
N THR A 259 0.41 -2.52 -13.89
CA THR A 259 -0.99 -2.48 -14.35
C THR A 259 -1.18 -3.43 -15.52
N SER A 260 -2.33 -4.10 -15.59
CA SER A 260 -2.63 -5.11 -16.63
C SER A 260 -2.80 -4.52 -18.03
N GLY A 261 -3.05 -3.21 -18.17
CA GLY A 261 -3.30 -2.57 -19.47
C GLY A 261 -4.49 -3.17 -20.23
N SER A 262 -4.83 -2.59 -21.39
CA SER A 262 -5.86 -3.16 -22.28
C SER A 262 -5.30 -4.23 -23.23
N THR A 263 -3.99 -4.20 -23.51
CA THR A 263 -3.31 -5.15 -24.39
C THR A 263 -1.86 -5.40 -23.95
N GLY A 264 -1.45 -6.68 -24.00
CA GLY A 264 -0.06 -7.11 -23.82
C GLY A 264 0.39 -7.34 -22.37
N PRO A 265 1.71 -7.51 -22.15
CA PRO A 265 2.30 -7.68 -20.83
C PRO A 265 2.03 -6.48 -19.91
N PRO A 266 1.95 -6.69 -18.58
CA PRO A 266 1.68 -5.61 -17.65
C PRO A 266 2.83 -4.59 -17.63
N LYS A 267 2.50 -3.31 -17.44
CA LYS A 267 3.46 -2.20 -17.48
C LYS A 267 3.67 -1.62 -16.08
N GLY A 268 4.93 -1.45 -15.70
CA GLY A 268 5.31 -0.80 -14.44
C GLY A 268 5.28 0.73 -14.54
N VAL A 269 4.43 1.37 -13.74
CA VAL A 269 4.36 2.83 -13.62
C VAL A 269 5.32 3.27 -12.52
N CYS A 270 6.37 4.01 -12.88
CA CYS A 270 7.33 4.56 -11.93
C CYS A 270 6.74 5.80 -11.25
N ILE A 271 6.65 5.77 -9.91
CA ILE A 271 6.09 6.86 -9.10
C ILE A 271 7.17 7.30 -8.11
N THR A 272 7.53 8.58 -8.16
CA THR A 272 8.44 9.20 -7.18
C THR A 272 7.72 9.50 -5.88
N HIS A 273 8.47 9.70 -4.80
CA HIS A 273 7.90 10.12 -3.52
C HIS A 273 7.10 11.42 -3.63
N GLU A 274 7.63 12.43 -4.33
CA GLU A 274 6.94 13.71 -4.52
C GLU A 274 5.69 13.59 -5.37
N ALA A 275 5.66 12.69 -6.37
CA ALA A 275 4.47 12.44 -7.18
C ALA A 275 3.34 11.81 -6.34
N LEU A 276 3.67 10.84 -5.49
CA LEU A 276 2.70 10.23 -4.59
C LEU A 276 2.20 11.23 -3.53
N VAL A 277 3.10 12.00 -2.92
CA VAL A 277 2.74 13.08 -1.98
C VAL A 277 1.84 14.12 -2.66
N ALA A 278 2.12 14.49 -3.91
CA ALA A 278 1.25 15.39 -4.67
C ALA A 278 -0.14 14.78 -4.94
N GLY A 279 -0.22 13.48 -5.21
CA GLY A 279 -1.48 12.75 -5.33
C GLY A 279 -2.30 12.78 -4.03
N VAL A 280 -1.66 12.47 -2.89
CA VAL A 280 -2.26 12.57 -1.55
C VAL A 280 -2.72 14.00 -1.26
N THR A 281 -1.92 14.99 -1.64
CA THR A 281 -2.25 16.41 -1.49
C THR A 281 -3.51 16.76 -2.29
N GLY A 282 -3.58 16.34 -3.55
CA GLY A 282 -4.75 16.55 -4.39
C GLY A 282 -6.02 15.96 -3.76
N LEU A 283 -5.94 14.73 -3.28
CA LEU A 283 -7.05 14.10 -2.55
C LEU A 283 -7.43 14.89 -1.29
N TYR A 284 -6.45 15.27 -0.47
CA TYR A 284 -6.69 16.06 0.73
C TYR A 284 -7.39 17.38 0.40
N THR A 285 -6.95 18.13 -0.62
CA THR A 285 -7.59 19.41 -0.99
C THR A 285 -9.04 19.26 -1.43
N CYS A 286 -9.48 18.07 -1.84
CA CYS A 286 -10.88 17.80 -2.18
C CYS A 286 -11.75 17.53 -0.95
N VAL A 287 -11.16 17.07 0.16
CA VAL A 287 -11.91 16.56 1.33
C VAL A 287 -11.55 17.21 2.66
N GLU A 288 -10.54 18.07 2.70
CA GLU A 288 -9.95 18.64 3.93
C GLU A 288 -10.96 19.33 4.86
N GLU A 289 -12.06 19.83 4.32
CA GLU A 289 -13.11 20.52 5.07
C GLU A 289 -14.14 19.56 5.68
N CYS A 290 -14.09 18.28 5.30
CA CYS A 290 -15.04 17.25 5.69
C CYS A 290 -14.37 16.09 6.44
N VAL A 291 -13.05 16.17 6.67
CA VAL A 291 -12.27 15.15 7.37
C VAL A 291 -11.50 15.72 8.56
N SER A 292 -11.26 14.89 9.56
CA SER A 292 -10.53 15.16 10.79
C SER A 292 -9.55 14.02 11.12
N ASP A 293 -9.17 13.91 12.40
CA ASP A 293 -8.35 12.84 12.98
C ASP A 293 -9.20 11.71 13.59
N LYS A 294 -10.46 11.57 13.16
CA LYS A 294 -11.44 10.60 13.68
C LYS A 294 -11.93 9.64 12.60
N GLU A 295 -11.28 9.65 11.44
CA GLU A 295 -11.71 9.00 10.21
C GLU A 295 -11.11 7.62 10.11
N ASP A 296 -11.89 6.59 10.42
CA ASP A 296 -11.50 5.21 10.15
C ASP A 296 -11.79 4.86 8.67
N VAL A 297 -10.80 4.29 7.98
CA VAL A 297 -10.98 3.71 6.64
C VAL A 297 -10.73 2.20 6.68
N LEU A 298 -11.65 1.44 6.10
CA LEU A 298 -11.42 0.02 5.85
C LEU A 298 -10.55 -0.15 4.61
N ALA A 299 -9.29 -0.55 4.82
CA ALA A 299 -8.38 -0.90 3.74
C ALA A 299 -8.76 -2.27 3.15
N TYR A 300 -9.35 -2.28 1.95
CA TYR A 300 -9.85 -3.51 1.30
C TYR A 300 -9.33 -3.68 -0.13
N LEU A 301 -8.78 -2.63 -0.73
CA LEU A 301 -8.14 -2.75 -2.03
C LEU A 301 -6.71 -3.25 -1.84
N PRO A 302 -6.13 -3.95 -2.83
CA PRO A 302 -4.72 -4.32 -2.76
C PRO A 302 -3.84 -3.08 -2.75
N LEU A 303 -2.73 -3.12 -1.98
CA LEU A 303 -1.73 -2.03 -2.00
C LEU A 303 -1.08 -1.84 -3.37
N ALA A 304 -1.22 -2.84 -4.27
CA ALA A 304 -0.86 -2.72 -5.68
C ALA A 304 -1.73 -1.72 -6.47
N HIS A 305 -2.83 -1.23 -5.90
CA HIS A 305 -3.69 -0.23 -6.50
C HIS A 305 -3.37 1.18 -5.98
N VAL A 306 -3.12 2.13 -6.89
CA VAL A 306 -2.69 3.50 -6.53
C VAL A 306 -3.70 4.23 -5.65
N PHE A 307 -5.00 3.96 -5.81
CA PHE A 307 -6.03 4.57 -4.98
C PHE A 307 -5.90 4.16 -3.51
N GLU A 308 -5.63 2.88 -3.22
CA GLU A 308 -5.43 2.41 -1.85
C GLU A 308 -4.20 3.07 -1.23
N MET A 309 -3.08 3.03 -1.96
CA MET A 309 -1.83 3.61 -1.49
C MET A 309 -1.96 5.11 -1.20
N ALA A 310 -2.70 5.86 -2.03
CA ALA A 310 -2.93 7.28 -1.80
C ALA A 310 -3.93 7.53 -0.65
N LEU A 311 -4.98 6.71 -0.52
CA LEU A 311 -5.98 6.83 0.54
C LEU A 311 -5.40 6.49 1.92
N GLU A 312 -4.64 5.40 2.05
CA GLU A 312 -3.95 5.04 3.30
C GLU A 312 -3.00 6.18 3.74
N ASN A 313 -2.22 6.74 2.81
CA ASN A 313 -1.32 7.86 3.12
C ASN A 313 -2.07 9.15 3.49
N LEU A 314 -3.26 9.38 2.92
CA LEU A 314 -4.13 10.48 3.32
C LEU A 314 -4.64 10.30 4.76
N VAL A 315 -5.15 9.12 5.09
CA VAL A 315 -5.67 8.79 6.43
C VAL A 315 -4.57 8.91 7.48
N LEU A 316 -3.38 8.35 7.18
CA LEU A 316 -2.21 8.52 8.02
C LEU A 316 -1.88 10.01 8.22
N PHE A 317 -1.92 10.82 7.16
CA PHE A 317 -1.62 12.26 7.25
C PHE A 317 -2.59 13.03 8.15
N ILE A 318 -3.90 12.77 8.04
CA ILE A 318 -4.92 13.48 8.84
C ILE A 318 -5.00 12.99 10.29
N GLY A 319 -4.43 11.81 10.59
CA GLY A 319 -4.39 11.24 11.94
C GLY A 319 -5.58 10.33 12.26
N GLY A 320 -6.28 9.85 11.22
CA GLY A 320 -7.38 8.90 11.31
C GLY A 320 -6.90 7.45 11.38
#